data_AF-A0A399NQ60-F1
#
_entry.id   AF-A0A399NQ60-F1
#
_cell.length_a   1.000
_cell.length_b   1.000
_cell.length_c   1.000
_cell.angle_alpha   90.00
_cell.angle_beta   90.00
_cell.angle_gamma   90.00
#
_symmetry.space_group_name_H-M   'P 1'
#
loop_
_entity.id
_entity.type
_entity.pdbx_description
1 polymer ?
#
loop_
_entity_poly.entity_id
_entity_poly.type
_entity_poly.pdbx_seq_one_letter_code
_entity_poly.pdbx_strand_id
1 'polypeptide(L)'
;HRATGTLDAADRAVAEEVAVHARIALAAWDAAEDLALGLASRSVIGQAQGILMERFSLDADRAFQVLRRYSQDGNVKLVEVARRVVQTGALPGA
;
A
#
# COMPACT_ATOMS: atom_id res chain seq x y z
N HIS A 1 -19.75 -45.06 -5.04
CA HIS A 1 -18.41 -45.53 -5.45
C HIS A 1 -17.77 -44.42 -6.29
N ARG A 2 -16.99 -43.51 -5.70
CA ARG A 2 -16.27 -42.48 -6.46
C ARG A 2 -14.96 -43.14 -6.91
N ALA A 3 -14.81 -43.39 -8.21
CA ALA A 3 -13.58 -43.92 -8.78
C ALA A 3 -12.51 -42.83 -8.65
N THR A 4 -11.51 -43.07 -7.80
CA THR A 4 -10.29 -42.26 -7.79
C THR A 4 -9.49 -42.66 -9.02
N GLY A 5 -9.80 -42.01 -10.17
CA GLY A 5 -8.99 -42.16 -11.38
C GLY A 5 -7.57 -41.70 -11.08
N THR A 6 -6.59 -42.56 -11.38
CA THR A 6 -5.17 -42.22 -11.28
C THR A 6 -4.88 -41.07 -12.25
N LEU A 7 -4.41 -39.94 -11.72
CA LEU A 7 -3.99 -38.80 -12.55
C LEU A 7 -2.90 -39.29 -13.50
N ASP A 8 -3.16 -39.21 -14.80
CA ASP A 8 -2.25 -39.70 -15.82
C ASP A 8 -1.29 -38.60 -16.31
N ALA A 9 -0.46 -38.92 -17.30
CA ALA A 9 0.50 -37.96 -17.84
C ALA A 9 -0.18 -36.75 -18.51
N ALA A 10 -1.39 -36.91 -19.06
CA ALA A 10 -2.15 -35.82 -19.66
C ALA A 10 -2.74 -34.91 -18.58
N ASP A 11 -3.25 -35.49 -17.48
CA ASP A 11 -3.69 -34.73 -16.32
C ASP A 11 -2.54 -33.89 -15.73
N ARG A 12 -1.32 -34.46 -15.70
CA ARG A 12 -0.11 -33.77 -15.23
C ARG A 12 0.27 -32.60 -16.14
N ALA A 13 0.22 -32.77 -17.46
CA ALA A 13 0.54 -31.70 -18.41
C ALA A 13 -0.46 -30.53 -18.31
N VAL A 14 -1.76 -30.83 -18.19
CA VAL A 14 -2.79 -29.82 -17.97
C VAL A 14 -2.60 -29.14 -16.63
N ALA A 15 -2.28 -29.88 -15.57
CA ALA A 15 -2.01 -29.31 -14.25
C ALA A 15 -0.78 -28.38 -14.27
N GLU A 16 0.28 -28.71 -15.01
CA GLU A 16 1.48 -27.87 -15.18
C GLU A 16 1.13 -26.56 -15.90
N GLU A 17 0.37 -26.62 -17.00
CA GLU A 17 -0.08 -25.43 -17.72
C GLU A 17 -0.95 -24.53 -16.83
N VAL A 18 -1.94 -25.12 -16.14
CA VAL A 18 -2.81 -24.40 -15.20
C VAL A 18 -1.98 -23.79 -14.06
N ALA A 19 -0.97 -24.49 -13.55
CA ALA A 19 -0.09 -23.97 -12.50
C ALA A 19 0.71 -22.74 -12.97
N VAL A 20 1.18 -22.71 -14.22
CA VAL A 20 1.85 -21.52 -14.77
C VAL A 20 0.88 -20.33 -14.81
N HIS A 21 -0.33 -20.53 -15.32
CA HIS A 21 -1.34 -19.47 -15.36
C HIS A 21 -1.74 -18.98 -13.96
N ALA A 22 -1.91 -19.89 -13.00
CA ALA A 22 -2.22 -19.55 -11.61
C ALA A 22 -1.11 -18.68 -10.99
N ARG A 23 0.17 -19.00 -11.24
CA ARG A 23 1.30 -18.21 -10.75
C ARG A 23 1.33 -16.80 -11.35
N ILE A 24 1.04 -16.66 -12.65
CA ILE A 24 0.95 -15.36 -13.31
C ILE A 24 -0.19 -14.53 -12.71
N ALA A 25 -1.36 -15.14 -12.53
CA ALA A 25 -2.52 -14.46 -11.95
C ALA A 25 -2.26 -13.99 -10.51
N LEU A 26 -1.65 -14.83 -9.68
CA LEU A 26 -1.27 -14.48 -8.30
C LEU A 26 -0.27 -13.31 -8.29
N ALA A 27 0.78 -13.36 -9.10
CA ALA A 27 1.76 -12.28 -9.18
C ALA A 27 1.14 -10.95 -9.66
N ALA A 28 0.18 -11.02 -10.58
CA ALA A 28 -0.56 -9.84 -11.04
C ALA A 28 -1.46 -9.26 -9.95
N TRP A 29 -2.08 -10.10 -9.12
CA TRP A 29 -2.87 -9.65 -7.97
C TRP A 29 -2.01 -8.97 -6.91
N ASP A 30 -0.88 -9.57 -6.53
CA ASP A 30 0.05 -8.97 -5.57
C ASP A 30 0.52 -7.59 -6.05
N ALA A 31 0.91 -7.47 -7.32
CA ALA A 31 1.34 -6.20 -7.90
C ALA A 31 0.23 -5.14 -7.93
N ALA A 32 -1.02 -5.54 -8.21
CA ALA A 32 -2.16 -4.64 -8.18
C ALA A 32 -2.48 -4.15 -6.76
N GLU A 33 -2.35 -5.03 -5.76
CA GLU A 33 -2.53 -4.69 -4.36
C GLU A 33 -1.45 -3.70 -3.87
N ASP A 34 -0.18 -3.97 -4.16
CA ASP A 34 0.94 -3.08 -3.82
C ASP A 34 0.78 -1.68 -4.45
N LEU A 35 0.36 -1.61 -5.71
CA LEU A 35 0.06 -0.35 -6.37
C LEU A 35 -1.09 0.39 -5.69
N ALA A 36 -2.18 -0.31 -5.36
CA ALA A 36 -3.33 0.28 -4.68
C ALA A 36 -2.94 0.84 -3.31
N LEU A 37 -2.14 0.09 -2.53
CA LEU A 37 -1.60 0.53 -1.25
C LEU A 37 -0.68 1.75 -1.38
N GLY A 38 0.17 1.77 -2.41
CA GLY A 38 1.04 2.90 -2.73
C GLY A 38 0.25 4.17 -3.06
N LEU A 39 -0.79 4.04 -3.89
CA LEU A 39 -1.69 5.15 -4.25
C LEU A 39 -2.47 5.68 -3.04
N ALA A 40 -3.03 4.78 -2.23
CA ALA A 40 -3.74 5.14 -1.01
C ALA A 40 -2.82 5.91 -0.04
N SER A 41 -1.58 5.44 0.13
CA SER A 41 -0.58 6.10 0.98
C SER A 41 -0.23 7.51 0.45
N ARG A 42 0.00 7.65 -0.85
CA ARG A 42 0.29 8.94 -1.48
C ARG A 42 -0.88 9.93 -1.34
N SER A 43 -2.12 9.44 -1.47
CA SER A 43 -3.33 10.26 -1.31
C SER A 43 -3.41 10.84 0.11
N VAL A 44 -3.26 9.99 1.14
CA VAL A 44 -3.30 10.42 2.55
C VAL A 44 -2.18 11.41 2.88
N ILE A 45 -0.96 11.19 2.35
CA ILE A 45 0.16 12.12 2.55
C ILE A 45 -0.14 13.47 1.89
N GLY A 46 -0.69 13.49 0.67
CA GLY A 46 -1.06 14.73 -0.01
C GLY A 46 -2.15 15.50 0.73
N GLN A 47 -3.14 14.82 1.30
CA GLN A 47 -4.16 15.44 2.14
C GLN A 47 -3.56 16.08 3.39
N ALA A 48 -2.68 15.36 4.09
CA ALA A 48 -1.97 15.89 5.26
C ALA A 48 -1.11 17.10 4.89
N GLN A 49 -0.39 17.06 3.76
CA GLN A 49 0.37 18.22 3.26
C GLN A 49 -0.55 19.42 3.07
N GLY A 50 -1.71 19.26 2.40
CA GLY A 50 -2.67 20.34 2.20
C GLY A 50 -3.16 20.98 3.50
N ILE A 51 -3.45 20.18 4.52
CA ILE A 51 -3.83 20.67 5.86
C ILE A 51 -2.71 21.51 6.48
N LEU A 52 -1.46 21.02 6.41
CA LEU A 52 -0.32 21.76 6.98
C LEU A 52 0.01 23.02 6.19
N MET A 53 -0.12 22.98 4.87
CA MET A 53 0.06 24.15 3.99
C MET A 53 -0.90 25.27 4.38
N GLU A 54 -2.18 24.93 4.59
CA GLU A 54 -3.20 25.91 5.00
C GLU A 54 -2.93 26.46 6.41
N ARG A 55 -2.75 25.59 7.40
CA ARG A 55 -2.64 26.01 8.81
C ARG A 55 -1.35 26.75 9.13
N PHE A 56 -0.24 26.38 8.50
CA PHE A 56 1.09 26.89 8.81
C PHE A 56 1.67 27.77 7.68
N SER A 57 0.89 28.08 6.64
CA SER A 57 1.33 28.85 5.48
C SER A 57 2.61 28.29 4.85
N LEU A 58 2.68 26.96 4.76
CA LEU A 58 3.82 26.25 4.17
C LEU A 58 3.57 25.96 2.69
N ASP A 59 4.65 25.89 1.91
CA ASP A 59 4.61 25.23 0.61
C ASP A 59 4.56 23.69 0.78
N ALA A 60 4.30 22.99 -0.33
CA ALA A 60 4.15 21.54 -0.33
C ALA A 60 5.43 20.81 0.12
N ASP A 61 6.60 21.30 -0.27
CA ASP A 61 7.89 20.69 0.06
C ASP A 61 8.17 20.82 1.56
N ARG A 62 7.94 22.00 2.13
CA ARG A 62 8.08 22.25 3.57
C ARG A 62 7.08 21.43 4.39
N ALA A 63 5.83 21.35 3.96
CA ALA A 63 4.84 20.49 4.59
C ALA A 63 5.26 19.01 4.59
N PHE A 64 5.81 18.52 3.47
CA PHE A 64 6.34 17.15 3.39
C PHE A 64 7.53 16.93 4.32
N GLN A 65 8.48 17.87 4.39
CA GLN A 65 9.62 17.76 5.30
C GLN A 65 9.18 17.73 6.77
N VAL A 66 8.13 18.47 7.13
CA VAL A 66 7.54 18.40 8.48
C VAL A 66 7.02 16.99 8.77
N LEU A 67 6.18 16.43 7.89
CA LEU A 67 5.69 15.05 8.06
C LEU A 67 6.85 14.04 8.16
N ARG A 68 7.88 14.19 7.31
CA ARG A 68 9.07 13.35 7.32
C ARG A 68 9.83 13.43 8.64
N ARG A 69 9.99 14.64 9.19
CA ARG A 69 10.65 14.84 10.48
C ARG A 69 9.91 14.13 11.60
N TYR A 70 8.58 14.30 11.71
CA TYR A 70 7.79 13.59 12.73
C TYR A 70 7.82 12.07 12.56
N SER A 71 7.88 11.58 11.33
CA SER A 71 8.07 10.15 11.03
C SER A 71 9.41 9.63 11.55
N GLN A 72 10.50 10.38 11.31
CA GLN A 72 11.85 10.03 11.76
C GLN A 72 12.02 10.15 13.28
N ASP A 73 11.62 11.28 13.86
CA ASP A 73 11.72 11.56 15.29
C ASP A 73 10.88 10.56 16.12
N GLY A 74 9.71 10.16 15.58
CA GLY A 74 8.83 9.18 16.21
C GLY A 74 9.10 7.71 15.84
N ASN A 75 10.04 7.44 14.92
CA ASN A 75 10.26 6.12 14.31
C ASN A 75 8.95 5.42 13.89
N VAL A 76 8.06 6.16 13.24
CA VAL A 76 6.76 5.69 12.75
C VAL A 76 6.66 5.88 11.24
N LYS A 77 5.88 5.04 10.57
CA LYS A 77 5.66 5.17 9.11
C LYS A 77 5.08 6.54 8.77
N LEU A 78 5.58 7.18 7.73
CA LEU A 78 5.13 8.49 7.25
C LEU A 78 3.61 8.56 7.02
N VAL A 79 3.04 7.50 6.43
CA VAL A 79 1.59 7.41 6.19
C VAL A 79 0.79 7.46 7.49
N GLU A 80 1.30 6.94 8.60
CA GLU A 80 0.63 6.98 9.90
C GLU A 80 0.69 8.38 10.52
N VAL A 81 1.79 9.10 10.33
CA VAL A 81 1.87 10.53 10.70
C VAL A 81 0.85 11.33 9.90
N ALA A 82 0.78 11.11 8.59
CA ALA A 82 -0.19 11.76 7.72
C ALA A 82 -1.64 11.43 8.12
N ARG A 83 -1.96 10.16 8.43
CA ARG A 83 -3.28 9.77 8.94
C ARG A 83 -3.68 10.55 10.19
N ARG A 84 -2.75 10.69 11.15
CA ARG A 84 -3.01 11.48 12.38
C ARG A 84 -3.29 12.94 12.08
N VAL A 85 -2.54 13.55 11.16
CA VAL A 85 -2.79 14.93 10.71
C VAL A 85 -4.15 15.05 10.04
N VAL A 86 -4.52 14.11 9.16
CA VAL A 86 -5.84 14.10 8.51
C VAL A 86 -6.97 13.95 9.53
N GLN A 87 -6.80 13.11 10.55
CA GLN A 87 -7.81 12.87 11.58
C GLN A 87 -7.97 14.02 12.57
N THR A 88 -6.88 14.70 12.94
CA THR A 88 -6.86 15.66 14.05
C THR A 88 -6.67 17.11 13.59
N GLY A 89 -6.26 17.33 12.35
CA GLY A 89 -5.80 18.61 11.84
C GLY A 89 -4.44 19.05 12.39
N ALA A 90 -3.83 18.32 13.33
CA ALA A 90 -2.63 18.72 14.06
C ALA A 90 -1.50 17.70 13.95
N LEU A 91 -0.27 18.15 14.20
CA LEU A 91 0.90 17.28 14.25
C LEU A 91 0.93 16.54 15.60
N PRO A 92 1.47 15.31 15.65
CA PRO A 92 1.57 14.56 16.90
C PRO A 92 2.36 15.33 17.96
N GLY A 93 1.75 15.64 19.10
CA GLY A 93 2.41 16.36 20.20
C GLY A 93 2.43 17.89 20.07
N ALA A 94 1.67 18.46 19.12
CA ALA A 94 1.35 19.89 19.05
C ALA A 94 0.05 20.21 19.81
#